data_AF-A0A843JTD1-F1
#
_entry.id   AF-A0A843JTD1-F1
#
_cell.length_a   1.000
_cell.length_b   1.000
_cell.length_c   1.000
_cell.angle_alpha   90.00
_cell.angle_beta   90.00
_cell.angle_gamma   90.00
#
_symmetry.space_group_name_H-M   'P 1'
#
loop_
_entity.id
_entity.type
_entity.pdbx_description
1 polymer ?
#
loop_
_entity_poly.entity_id
_entity_poly.type
_entity_poly.pdbx_seq_one_letter_code
_entity_poly.pdbx_strand_id
1 'polypeptide(L)'
;KDIADKKVDGLKSVVLLRIKPKGRAEKMDCVVPMDIYRELVTYCIDNKISFGFDSCSATPVMEVLKEIGKPELCSSAEPCESSKLSSYINVNGEYWSCSFAENTDFIKPINVLDHKSTINWWNSDEVKRVRFCENPACKSCPIYRLD
;
A
#
# COMPACT_ATOMS: atom_id res chain seq x y z
N LYS A 1 25.31 4.94 -10.95
CA LYS A 1 26.21 5.83 -11.71
C LYS A 1 26.28 7.20 -11.04
N ASP A 2 25.16 7.89 -10.83
CA ASP A 2 25.14 9.23 -10.22
C ASP A 2 25.72 9.31 -8.79
N ILE A 3 25.55 8.28 -7.95
CA ILE A 3 26.21 8.21 -6.63
C ILE A 3 27.74 8.06 -6.78
N ALA A 4 28.19 7.14 -7.64
CA ALA A 4 29.62 6.91 -7.89
C ALA A 4 30.29 8.15 -8.51
N ASP A 5 29.55 8.86 -9.36
CA ASP A 5 29.99 10.11 -10.01
C ASP A 5 29.79 11.35 -9.10
N LYS A 6 29.38 11.17 -7.83
CA LYS A 6 29.10 12.23 -6.84
C LYS A 6 28.14 13.34 -7.32
N LYS A 7 27.24 13.02 -8.24
CA LYS A 7 26.20 13.94 -8.73
C LYS A 7 25.03 14.08 -7.76
N VAL A 8 24.89 13.14 -6.83
CA VAL A 8 23.95 13.16 -5.71
C VAL A 8 24.68 12.74 -4.43
N ASP A 9 24.32 13.38 -3.31
CA ASP A 9 24.94 13.17 -1.99
C ASP A 9 24.52 11.82 -1.37
N GLY A 10 25.09 10.73 -1.88
CA GLY A 10 24.91 9.38 -1.33
C GLY A 10 23.45 8.91 -1.27
N LEU A 11 23.21 7.82 -0.55
CA LEU A 11 21.87 7.32 -0.27
C LEU A 11 21.29 8.07 0.94
N LYS A 12 20.21 8.82 0.73
CA LYS A 12 19.52 9.55 1.82
C LYS A 12 18.40 8.74 2.45
N SER A 13 17.62 8.04 1.62
CA SER A 13 16.50 7.25 2.09
C SER A 13 16.17 6.07 1.17
N VAL A 14 15.47 5.10 1.73
CA VAL A 14 14.95 3.92 1.01
C VAL A 14 13.42 3.97 1.04
N VAL A 15 12.76 3.75 -0.09
CA VAL A 15 11.30 3.63 -0.17
C VAL A 15 10.92 2.25 -0.67
N LEU A 16 10.21 1.47 0.15
CA LEU A 16 9.75 0.13 -0.19
C LEU A 16 8.38 0.20 -0.87
N LEU A 17 8.28 -0.37 -2.08
CA LEU A 17 7.04 -0.42 -2.85
C LEU A 17 6.73 -1.88 -3.18
N ARG A 18 5.57 -2.37 -2.74
CA ARG A 18 5.25 -3.81 -2.83
C ARG A 18 4.49 -4.20 -4.08
N ILE A 19 3.50 -3.41 -4.48
CA ILE A 19 2.54 -3.81 -5.53
C ILE A 19 2.72 -2.95 -6.77
N LYS A 20 3.06 -3.59 -7.92
CA LYS A 20 3.17 -2.93 -9.24
C LYS A 20 2.62 -3.81 -10.38
N PRO A 21 1.35 -4.25 -10.34
CA PRO A 21 0.76 -5.19 -11.31
C PRO A 21 0.61 -4.62 -12.71
N LYS A 22 0.72 -3.30 -12.88
CA LYS A 22 0.68 -2.64 -14.18
C LYS A 22 2.09 -2.54 -14.77
N GLY A 23 2.24 -2.89 -16.04
CA GLY A 23 3.51 -2.79 -16.77
C GLY A 23 4.30 -4.10 -16.73
N ARG A 24 5.54 -4.08 -16.24
CA ARG A 24 6.46 -5.24 -16.38
C ARG A 24 6.27 -6.37 -15.36
N ALA A 25 5.43 -6.20 -14.35
CA ALA A 25 5.21 -7.16 -13.28
C ALA A 25 3.80 -7.77 -13.29
N GLU A 26 3.24 -8.02 -14.48
CA GLU A 26 1.92 -8.63 -14.69
C GLU A 26 1.76 -9.99 -13.99
N LYS A 27 2.84 -10.77 -13.92
CA LYS A 27 2.82 -12.10 -13.31
C LYS A 27 2.83 -12.08 -11.78
N MET A 28 3.15 -10.92 -11.17
CA MET A 28 3.32 -10.79 -9.72
C MET A 28 4.20 -11.90 -9.11
N ASP A 29 5.17 -12.38 -9.88
CA ASP A 29 6.08 -13.48 -9.52
C ASP A 29 7.24 -13.04 -8.62
N CYS A 30 7.28 -11.76 -8.25
CA CYS A 30 8.23 -11.16 -7.33
C CYS A 30 7.61 -10.92 -5.94
N VAL A 31 7.32 -12.01 -5.22
CA VAL A 31 7.00 -11.92 -3.79
C VAL A 31 8.30 -11.71 -3.02
N VAL A 32 8.37 -10.63 -2.23
CA VAL A 32 9.52 -10.34 -1.37
C VAL A 32 9.35 -11.11 -0.05
N PRO A 33 10.24 -12.06 0.28
CA PRO A 33 10.16 -12.80 1.54
C PRO A 33 10.33 -11.89 2.75
N MET A 34 9.74 -12.28 3.89
CA MET A 34 9.87 -11.53 5.15
C MET A 34 11.32 -11.34 5.60
N ASP A 35 12.21 -12.29 5.31
CA ASP A 35 13.64 -12.17 5.66
C ASP A 35 14.32 -10.98 4.98
N ILE A 36 13.91 -10.64 3.75
CA ILE A 36 14.42 -9.47 3.03
C ILE A 36 13.91 -8.17 3.68
N TYR A 37 12.64 -8.14 4.11
CA TYR A 37 12.13 -7.01 4.90
C TYR A 37 12.92 -6.85 6.21
N ARG A 38 13.19 -7.96 6.89
CA ARG A 38 13.98 -7.96 8.14
C ARG A 38 15.37 -7.41 7.91
N GLU A 39 16.07 -7.89 6.90
CA GLU A 39 17.41 -7.41 6.55
C GLU A 39 17.40 -5.91 6.22
N LEU A 40 16.53 -5.46 5.32
CA LEU A 40 16.50 -4.07 4.87
C LEU A 40 16.13 -3.08 5.98
N VAL A 41 15.07 -3.38 6.74
CA VAL A 41 14.60 -2.49 7.82
C VAL A 41 15.62 -2.43 8.94
N THR A 42 16.18 -3.57 9.36
CA THR A 42 17.22 -3.62 10.39
C THR A 42 18.46 -2.85 9.94
N TYR A 43 18.93 -3.07 8.71
CA TYR A 43 20.05 -2.34 8.14
C TYR A 43 19.83 -0.83 8.13
N CYS A 44 18.64 -0.37 7.72
CA CYS A 44 18.32 1.05 7.70
C CYS A 44 18.37 1.66 9.11
N ILE A 45 17.81 0.96 10.10
CA ILE A 45 17.79 1.40 11.50
C ILE A 45 19.20 1.47 12.08
N ASP A 46 20.00 0.42 11.92
CA ASP A 46 21.36 0.32 12.47
C ASP A 46 22.30 1.37 11.86
N ASN A 47 22.10 1.70 10.59
CA ASN A 47 22.90 2.68 9.86
C ASN A 47 22.31 4.10 9.84
N LYS A 48 21.21 4.34 10.58
CA LYS A 48 20.51 5.63 10.63
C LYS A 48 20.11 6.15 9.23
N ILE A 49 19.73 5.24 8.34
CA ILE A 49 19.20 5.54 7.01
C ILE A 49 17.68 5.68 7.15
N SER A 50 17.14 6.82 6.74
CA SER A 50 15.69 7.01 6.72
C SER A 50 15.04 6.05 5.74
N PHE A 51 13.87 5.51 6.07
CA PHE A 51 13.12 4.69 5.15
C PHE A 51 11.63 4.99 5.24
N GLY A 52 10.92 4.65 4.17
CA GLY A 52 9.47 4.76 4.06
C GLY A 52 8.93 3.60 3.21
N PHE A 53 7.62 3.50 3.14
CA PHE A 53 6.96 2.40 2.46
C PHE A 53 5.53 2.77 2.05
N ASP A 54 5.00 2.10 1.02
CA ASP A 54 3.59 2.20 0.65
C ASP A 54 2.69 1.45 1.65
N SER A 55 1.41 1.80 1.71
CA SER A 55 0.43 1.12 2.59
C SER A 55 0.33 -0.39 2.35
N CYS A 56 0.67 -0.86 1.16
CA CYS A 56 0.75 -2.28 0.83
C CYS A 56 1.95 -3.00 1.48
N SER A 57 3.03 -2.27 1.76
CA SER A 57 4.21 -2.76 2.50
C SER A 57 4.11 -2.55 4.02
N ALA A 58 3.08 -1.86 4.52
CA ALA A 58 3.02 -1.51 5.94
C ALA A 58 3.02 -2.74 6.86
N THR A 59 2.18 -3.75 6.58
CA THR A 59 2.08 -4.97 7.41
C THR A 59 3.42 -5.68 7.65
N PRO A 60 4.20 -6.08 6.61
CA PRO A 60 5.48 -6.75 6.84
C PRO A 60 6.50 -5.84 7.54
N VAL A 61 6.52 -4.54 7.25
CA VAL A 61 7.41 -3.61 7.96
C VAL A 61 7.02 -3.50 9.45
N MET A 62 5.73 -3.40 9.76
CA MET A 62 5.22 -3.36 11.14
C MET A 62 5.52 -4.65 11.91
N GLU A 63 5.48 -5.80 11.25
CA GLU A 63 5.89 -7.09 11.84
C GLU A 63 7.38 -7.07 12.20
N VAL A 64 8.26 -6.69 11.27
CA VAL A 64 9.69 -6.55 11.54
C VAL A 64 9.96 -5.55 12.66
N LEU A 65 9.30 -4.40 12.68
CA LEU A 65 9.45 -3.39 13.73
C LEU A 65 9.11 -3.95 15.11
N LYS A 66 8.07 -4.80 15.22
CA LYS A 66 7.74 -5.48 16.48
C LYS A 66 8.81 -6.51 16.87
N GLU A 67 9.30 -7.30 15.91
CA GLU A 67 10.34 -8.31 16.14
C GLU A 67 11.65 -7.69 16.67
N ILE A 68 12.06 -6.54 16.13
CA ILE A 68 13.29 -5.84 16.53
C ILE A 68 13.10 -4.90 17.75
N GLY A 69 11.95 -4.98 18.42
CA GLY A 69 11.69 -4.22 19.64
C GLY A 69 11.46 -2.72 19.43
N LYS A 70 10.92 -2.32 18.27
CA LYS A 70 10.51 -0.95 17.94
C LYS A 70 9.01 -0.80 17.60
N PRO A 71 8.08 -1.39 18.39
CA PRO A 71 6.65 -1.33 18.09
C PRO A 71 6.09 0.10 18.09
N GLU A 72 6.74 1.05 18.78
CA GLU A 72 6.35 2.46 18.81
C GLU A 72 6.31 3.10 17.42
N LEU A 73 7.19 2.65 16.51
CA LEU A 73 7.27 3.14 15.14
C LEU A 73 6.07 2.69 14.28
N CYS A 74 5.33 1.66 14.71
CA CYS A 74 4.12 1.22 14.02
C CYS A 74 3.00 2.29 14.02
N SER A 75 3.04 3.25 14.95
CA SER A 75 2.08 4.36 15.00
C SER A 75 2.15 5.31 13.79
N SER A 76 3.26 5.24 13.02
CA SER A 76 3.45 6.01 11.79
C SER A 76 3.09 5.22 10.53
N ALA A 77 2.52 4.03 10.67
CA ALA A 77 2.23 3.11 9.58
C ALA A 77 0.71 2.89 9.45
N GLU A 78 0.20 3.00 8.22
CA GLU A 78 -1.21 2.70 7.92
C GLU A 78 -1.30 1.57 6.89
N PRO A 79 -1.70 0.35 7.32
CA PRO A 79 -1.93 -0.77 6.41
C PRO A 79 -3.25 -0.62 5.67
N CYS A 80 -3.17 -0.62 4.34
CA CYS A 80 -4.31 -0.49 3.43
C CYS A 80 -5.17 0.77 3.65
N GLU A 81 -5.01 1.73 2.76
CA GLU A 81 -5.70 3.01 2.67
C GLU A 81 -7.06 2.93 1.92
N SER A 82 -7.33 1.80 1.25
CA SER A 82 -8.45 1.58 0.33
C SER A 82 -9.81 1.89 0.97
N SER A 83 -10.52 2.91 0.48
CA SER A 83 -11.82 3.37 0.99
C SER A 83 -11.85 3.86 2.45
N LYS A 84 -10.71 3.82 3.15
CA LYS A 84 -10.54 4.24 4.55
C LYS A 84 -10.03 5.67 4.64
N LEU A 85 -8.91 5.93 3.98
CA LEU A 85 -8.26 7.25 3.91
C LEU A 85 -8.24 7.81 2.49
N SER A 86 -8.34 6.95 1.48
CA SER A 86 -8.25 7.36 0.08
C SER A 86 -9.31 6.70 -0.80
N SER A 87 -9.44 7.24 -2.00
CA SER A 87 -10.30 6.75 -3.08
C SER A 87 -9.53 6.80 -4.40
N TYR A 88 -9.81 5.87 -5.31
CA TYR A 88 -9.34 5.96 -6.68
C TYR A 88 -10.53 6.23 -7.59
N ILE A 89 -10.44 7.25 -8.43
CA ILE A 89 -11.41 7.55 -9.49
C ILE A 89 -10.62 7.59 -10.80
N ASN A 90 -10.98 6.72 -11.74
CA ASN A 90 -10.29 6.66 -13.02
C ASN A 90 -10.76 7.76 -13.98
N VAL A 91 -10.19 7.77 -15.19
CA VAL A 91 -10.50 8.79 -16.22
C VAL A 91 -11.94 8.76 -16.72
N ASN A 92 -12.68 7.66 -16.49
CA ASN A 92 -14.08 7.52 -16.86
C ASN A 92 -15.04 8.01 -15.75
N GLY A 93 -14.52 8.48 -14.61
CA GLY A 93 -15.34 8.81 -13.44
C GLY A 93 -15.78 7.59 -12.64
N GLU A 94 -15.16 6.43 -12.83
CA GLU A 94 -15.48 5.23 -12.06
C GLU A 94 -14.65 5.22 -10.77
N TYR A 95 -15.35 5.21 -9.64
CA TYR A 95 -14.75 4.96 -8.34
C TYR A 95 -14.40 3.48 -8.17
N TRP A 96 -13.21 3.26 -7.65
CA TRP A 96 -12.71 2.00 -7.13
C TRP A 96 -12.09 2.21 -5.75
N SER A 97 -12.06 1.15 -4.95
CA SER A 97 -11.57 1.22 -3.57
C SER A 97 -10.08 1.58 -3.49
N CYS A 98 -9.28 1.10 -4.45
CA CYS A 98 -7.91 1.51 -4.72
C CYS A 98 -7.60 1.34 -6.21
N SER A 99 -6.47 1.86 -6.69
CA SER A 99 -6.08 1.76 -8.11
C SER A 99 -5.84 0.32 -8.58
N PHE A 100 -5.46 -0.57 -7.67
CA PHE A 100 -5.25 -1.98 -8.00
C PHE A 100 -6.54 -2.80 -8.06
N ALA A 101 -7.67 -2.23 -7.64
CA ALA A 101 -8.99 -2.84 -7.74
C ALA A 101 -9.66 -2.60 -9.10
N GLU A 102 -9.14 -1.67 -9.91
CA GLU A 102 -9.69 -1.37 -11.22
C GLU A 102 -9.69 -2.59 -12.13
N ASN A 103 -10.87 -2.90 -12.71
CA ASN A 103 -11.13 -4.08 -13.52
C ASN A 103 -10.98 -5.41 -12.78
N THR A 104 -11.25 -5.43 -11.47
CA THR A 104 -11.33 -6.66 -10.66
C THR A 104 -12.76 -6.88 -10.14
N ASP A 105 -13.08 -8.10 -9.75
CA ASP A 105 -14.38 -8.43 -9.15
C ASP A 105 -14.50 -8.04 -7.66
N PHE A 106 -13.46 -7.41 -7.10
CA PHE A 106 -13.44 -7.07 -5.68
C PHE A 106 -14.53 -6.07 -5.31
N ILE A 107 -14.73 -5.05 -6.14
CA ILE A 107 -15.74 -4.01 -5.94
C ILE A 107 -16.43 -3.70 -7.26
N LYS A 108 -17.76 -3.51 -7.21
CA LYS A 108 -18.49 -2.99 -8.35
C LYS A 108 -18.14 -1.51 -8.53
N PRO A 109 -17.73 -1.06 -9.74
CA PRO A 109 -17.42 0.34 -9.95
C PRO A 109 -18.66 1.22 -9.72
N ILE A 110 -18.44 2.38 -9.12
CA ILE A 110 -19.48 3.40 -8.97
C ILE A 110 -19.14 4.55 -9.91
N ASN A 111 -20.01 4.83 -10.87
CA ASN A 111 -19.85 6.03 -11.70
C ASN A 111 -20.19 7.28 -10.86
N VAL A 112 -19.18 8.04 -10.46
CA VAL A 112 -19.37 9.20 -9.58
C VAL A 112 -20.12 10.34 -10.28
N LEU A 113 -20.15 10.35 -11.62
CA LEU A 113 -20.85 11.36 -12.42
C LEU A 113 -22.38 11.22 -12.34
N ASP A 114 -22.88 10.04 -11.96
CA ASP A 114 -24.31 9.79 -11.76
C ASP A 114 -24.82 10.36 -10.41
N HIS A 115 -23.91 10.88 -9.57
CA HIS A 115 -24.23 11.38 -8.24
C HIS A 115 -24.07 12.91 -8.14
N LYS A 116 -25.05 13.56 -7.50
CA LYS A 116 -25.05 15.03 -7.28
C LYS A 116 -24.03 15.51 -6.23
N SER A 117 -23.43 14.61 -5.46
CA SER A 117 -22.53 14.95 -4.37
C SER A 117 -21.59 13.79 -4.07
N THR A 118 -20.34 14.12 -3.72
CA THR A 118 -19.34 13.16 -3.24
C THR A 118 -19.82 12.35 -2.04
N ILE A 119 -20.57 12.99 -1.14
CA ILE A 119 -21.09 12.36 0.07
C ILE A 119 -22.03 11.20 -0.28
N ASN A 120 -22.77 11.28 -1.39
CA ASN A 120 -23.76 10.27 -1.75
C ASN A 120 -23.07 8.95 -2.14
N TRP A 121 -22.13 8.99 -3.09
CA TRP A 121 -21.44 7.76 -3.51
C TRP A 121 -20.44 7.28 -2.45
N TRP A 122 -19.81 8.18 -1.70
CA TRP A 122 -18.90 7.82 -0.60
C TRP A 122 -19.58 7.09 0.56
N ASN A 123 -20.91 7.21 0.69
CA ASN A 123 -21.72 6.52 1.68
C ASN A 123 -22.58 5.39 1.10
N SER A 124 -22.32 4.97 -0.13
CA SER A 124 -22.92 3.76 -0.72
C SER A 124 -22.47 2.50 0.04
N ASP A 125 -23.25 1.43 -0.11
CA ASP A 125 -22.99 0.17 0.57
C ASP A 125 -21.69 -0.48 0.09
N GLU A 126 -21.36 -0.37 -1.20
CA GLU A 126 -20.11 -0.83 -1.79
C GLU A 126 -18.89 -0.19 -1.12
N VAL A 127 -18.91 1.13 -0.89
CA VAL A 127 -17.80 1.84 -0.24
C VAL A 127 -17.74 1.48 1.24
N LYS A 128 -18.88 1.46 1.93
CA LYS A 128 -18.97 1.14 3.37
C LYS A 128 -18.46 -0.27 3.65
N ARG A 129 -18.77 -1.24 2.78
CA ARG A 129 -18.29 -2.63 2.87
C ARG A 129 -16.76 -2.70 2.95
N VAL A 130 -16.05 -1.89 2.16
CA VAL A 130 -14.59 -1.87 2.18
C VAL A 130 -14.07 -1.04 3.36
N ARG A 131 -14.64 0.14 3.60
CA ARG A 131 -14.21 1.05 4.67
C ARG A 131 -14.31 0.42 6.05
N PHE A 132 -15.44 -0.20 6.34
CA PHE A 132 -15.76 -0.78 7.65
C PHE A 132 -15.48 -2.29 7.70
N CYS A 133 -14.64 -2.81 6.80
CA CYS A 133 -14.27 -4.21 6.91
C CYS A 133 -13.36 -4.43 8.13
N GLU A 134 -13.90 -5.12 9.14
CA GLU A 134 -13.21 -5.45 10.39
C GLU A 134 -12.55 -6.84 10.36
N ASN A 135 -12.78 -7.64 9.32
CA ASN A 135 -12.13 -8.94 9.18
C ASN A 135 -10.59 -8.76 9.18
N PRO A 136 -9.81 -9.53 9.94
CA PRO A 136 -8.35 -9.52 9.84
C PRO A 136 -7.82 -9.63 8.40
N ALA A 137 -8.51 -10.36 7.53
CA ALA A 137 -8.21 -10.46 6.09
C ALA A 137 -8.35 -9.12 5.33
N CYS A 138 -8.98 -8.10 5.92
CA CYS A 138 -9.05 -6.73 5.38
C CYS A 138 -7.89 -5.83 5.83
N LYS A 139 -6.96 -6.36 6.63
CA LYS A 139 -5.63 -5.77 6.85
C LYS A 139 -4.60 -6.25 5.82
N SER A 140 -4.91 -7.33 5.09
CA SER A 140 -4.20 -7.75 3.89
C SER A 140 -4.97 -7.32 2.63
N CYS A 141 -4.31 -7.39 1.48
CA CYS A 141 -4.96 -7.04 0.22
C CYS A 141 -5.91 -8.18 -0.18
N PRO A 142 -7.20 -7.90 -0.47
CA PRO A 142 -8.16 -8.93 -0.87
C PRO A 142 -8.04 -9.34 -2.35
N ILE A 143 -7.23 -8.61 -3.13
CA ILE A 143 -7.06 -8.83 -4.57
C ILE A 143 -5.77 -9.59 -4.87
N TYR A 144 -4.69 -9.25 -4.18
CA TYR A 144 -3.37 -9.85 -4.37
C TYR A 144 -2.99 -10.62 -3.11
N ARG A 145 -2.53 -11.87 -3.29
CA ARG A 145 -1.90 -12.62 -2.20
C ARG A 145 -0.53 -12.01 -1.91
N LEU A 146 -0.43 -11.36 -0.77
CA LEU A 146 0.80 -10.67 -0.36
C LEU A 146 1.59 -11.48 0.69
N ASP A 147 0.95 -12.49 1.27
CA ASP A 147 1.38 -13.36 2.37
C ASP A 147 1.75 -14.78 1.93
#